data_AF-A0A1C5R2A7-F1
#
_entry.id   AF-A0A1C5R2A7-F1
#
_cell.length_a   1.000
_cell.length_b   1.000
_cell.length_c   1.000
_cell.angle_alpha   90.00
_cell.angle_beta   90.00
_cell.angle_gamma   90.00
#
_symmetry.space_group_name_H-M   'P 1'
#
loop_
_entity.id
_entity.type
_entity.pdbx_description
1 polymer ?
#
loop_
_entity_poly.entity_id
_entity_poly.type
_entity_poly.pdbx_seq_one_letter_code
_entity_poly.pdbx_strand_id
1 'polypeptide(L)'
;MKSVSIYTLTRNQNISCVQKLERQMSGRRYFLKVREWELDSMKAFVKELEAHMDKVYALRFFYSFQIPRLGKEFDLLQIREDQIVNVELKSGVVSDEALRKQLIQNRYYLAVQGKTIRSYTYISSQNRLVRLTNHDRIVDADWMQLCGELEEGGRDYEGDVEELFRAELYLISPLTEPEKFLNKEYFLTAQQRDIERQILKRIRTERSGAYWFTGLPGTGKTLLLYDIAMKLSRKQKVCMIHCGEGRKDWNLLHERLRRVEYLADSEIGPECSLEAYAAILVDEAHLLSSETGELLAKISSGCPVIFSGDCENVISTAELDQNRDQLQKAMPGVQMFRMTNRIRTNAELSIFIQNLMHLVRGKGKRMYPHVSVGYANDDGEAGKLLNGYLTQGYRYFEENDGISEDVDRLVVLLDDRYFYDETGYLRSEDRSVRRLFHRLNQAKEELAFVVKENEAVYAVLLGLLQAI
;
A
#
# COMPACT_ATOMS: atom_id res chain seq x y z
N MET A 1 15.12 -6.26 -11.92
CA MET A 1 16.56 -6.47 -11.59
C MET A 1 16.96 -7.95 -11.67
N LYS A 2 18.16 -8.26 -12.18
CA LYS A 2 18.80 -9.60 -12.19
C LYS A 2 19.77 -9.81 -11.02
N SER A 3 20.04 -11.07 -10.66
CA SER A 3 21.02 -11.44 -9.63
C SER A 3 22.47 -11.19 -10.08
N VAL A 4 23.35 -10.86 -9.14
CA VAL A 4 24.76 -10.51 -9.37
C VAL A 4 25.71 -11.41 -8.58
N SER A 5 26.98 -11.45 -9.00
CA SER A 5 28.05 -12.15 -8.28
C SER A 5 28.62 -11.25 -7.18
N ILE A 6 28.29 -11.54 -5.92
CA ILE A 6 28.90 -10.80 -4.80
C ILE A 6 30.41 -11.03 -4.71
N TYR A 7 30.88 -12.22 -5.11
CA TYR A 7 32.30 -12.53 -5.19
C TYR A 7 33.04 -11.54 -6.11
N THR A 8 32.46 -11.24 -7.28
CA THR A 8 33.05 -10.31 -8.24
C THR A 8 33.03 -8.87 -7.72
N LEU A 9 31.92 -8.46 -7.09
CA LEU A 9 31.74 -7.12 -6.53
C LEU A 9 32.68 -6.82 -5.35
N THR A 10 33.09 -7.83 -4.58
CA THR A 10 33.95 -7.65 -3.40
C THR A 10 35.45 -7.76 -3.67
N ARG A 11 35.88 -8.00 -4.92
CA ARG A 11 37.31 -7.95 -5.27
C ARG A 11 37.87 -6.52 -5.10
N ASN A 12 39.19 -6.39 -5.18
CA ASN A 12 39.91 -5.12 -4.95
C ASN A 12 39.55 -4.04 -6.00
N GLN A 13 38.42 -3.35 -5.79
CA GLN A 13 37.88 -2.30 -6.64
C GLN A 13 37.42 -1.12 -5.77
N ASN A 14 37.43 0.10 -6.34
CA ASN A 14 36.85 1.27 -5.70
C ASN A 14 35.32 1.31 -5.88
N ILE A 15 34.63 2.12 -5.06
CA ILE A 15 33.15 2.22 -5.08
C ILE A 15 32.61 2.59 -6.46
N SER A 16 33.25 3.52 -7.18
CA SER A 16 32.76 3.94 -8.50
C SER A 16 32.74 2.79 -9.50
N CYS A 17 33.77 1.94 -9.48
CA CYS A 17 33.82 0.72 -10.28
C CYS A 17 32.73 -0.28 -9.85
N VAL A 18 32.56 -0.51 -8.55
CA VAL A 18 31.52 -1.42 -8.02
C VAL A 18 30.12 -0.98 -8.46
N GLN A 19 29.79 0.31 -8.38
CA GLN A 19 28.49 0.83 -8.79
C GLN A 19 28.22 0.65 -10.30
N LYS A 20 29.24 0.83 -11.14
CA LYS A 20 29.12 0.61 -12.59
C LYS A 20 28.93 -0.86 -12.90
N LEU A 21 29.73 -1.72 -12.26
CA LEU A 21 29.68 -3.16 -12.45
C LEU A 21 28.35 -3.76 -11.97
N GLU A 22 27.90 -3.38 -10.76
CA GLU A 22 26.60 -3.80 -10.21
C GLU A 22 25.48 -3.46 -11.19
N ARG A 23 25.38 -2.20 -11.64
CA ARG A 23 24.33 -1.76 -12.58
C ARG A 23 24.36 -2.56 -13.88
N GLN A 24 25.55 -2.84 -14.43
CA GLN A 24 25.68 -3.62 -15.65
C GLN A 24 25.22 -5.07 -15.46
N MET A 25 25.60 -5.70 -14.34
CA MET A 25 25.23 -7.09 -14.05
C MET A 25 23.74 -7.23 -13.71
N SER A 26 23.19 -6.30 -12.93
CA SER A 26 21.83 -6.35 -12.42
C SER A 26 20.78 -5.81 -13.40
N GLY A 27 21.21 -5.03 -14.39
CA GLY A 27 20.32 -4.39 -15.37
C GLY A 27 19.46 -3.27 -14.80
N ARG A 28 19.78 -2.74 -13.61
CA ARG A 28 19.02 -1.65 -12.97
C ARG A 28 19.08 -0.36 -13.78
N ARG A 29 17.99 0.40 -13.80
CA ARG A 29 17.90 1.66 -14.56
C ARG A 29 18.79 2.77 -13.98
N TYR A 30 18.99 2.77 -12.66
CA TYR A 30 19.77 3.75 -11.90
C TYR A 30 21.03 3.12 -11.28
N PHE A 31 21.97 3.96 -10.84
CA PHE A 31 23.14 3.51 -10.09
C PHE A 31 22.77 3.29 -8.62
N LEU A 32 23.14 2.13 -8.06
CA LEU A 32 23.02 1.87 -6.64
C LEU A 32 23.98 2.76 -5.84
N LYS A 33 23.50 3.43 -4.79
CA LYS A 33 24.36 4.24 -3.90
C LYS A 33 24.98 3.35 -2.82
N VAL A 34 26.11 2.71 -3.15
CA VAL A 34 26.88 1.87 -2.21
C VAL A 34 27.66 2.73 -1.23
N ARG A 35 27.58 2.41 0.07
CA ARG A 35 28.39 3.06 1.12
C ARG A 35 29.65 2.23 1.43
N GLU A 36 30.72 2.89 1.87
CA GLU A 36 31.99 2.21 2.21
C GLU A 36 31.80 1.08 3.23
N TRP A 37 31.14 1.38 4.35
CA TRP A 37 30.91 0.39 5.42
C TRP A 37 30.03 -0.79 4.98
N GLU A 38 29.16 -0.59 3.99
CA GLU A 38 28.30 -1.64 3.44
C GLU A 38 29.13 -2.58 2.56
N LEU A 39 29.95 -2.00 1.69
CA LEU A 39 30.89 -2.75 0.86
C LEU A 39 31.91 -3.52 1.72
N ASP A 40 32.42 -2.91 2.78
CA ASP A 40 33.37 -3.57 3.68
C ASP A 40 32.72 -4.71 4.48
N SER A 41 31.46 -4.55 4.89
CA SER A 41 30.70 -5.64 5.50
C SER A 41 30.44 -6.79 4.52
N MET A 42 30.15 -6.48 3.25
CA MET A 42 30.00 -7.49 2.19
C MET A 42 31.33 -8.19 1.88
N LYS A 43 32.46 -7.47 1.87
CA LYS A 43 33.80 -8.06 1.72
C LYS A 43 34.12 -9.03 2.86
N ALA A 44 33.86 -8.63 4.10
CA ALA A 44 34.06 -9.48 5.27
C ALA A 44 33.19 -10.74 5.20
N PHE A 45 31.92 -10.60 4.81
CA PHE A 45 31.01 -11.73 4.61
C PHE A 45 31.53 -12.71 3.54
N VAL A 46 31.95 -12.20 2.38
CA VAL A 46 32.51 -13.06 1.30
C VAL A 46 33.78 -13.76 1.74
N LYS A 47 34.64 -13.11 2.54
CA LYS A 47 35.86 -13.72 3.10
C LYS A 47 35.53 -14.90 4.02
N GLU A 48 34.49 -14.77 4.85
CA GLU A 48 34.04 -15.87 5.70
C GLU A 48 33.43 -17.02 4.87
N LEU A 49 32.69 -16.72 3.79
CA LEU A 49 32.25 -17.76 2.85
C LEU A 49 33.43 -18.47 2.19
N GLU A 50 34.46 -17.75 1.74
CA GLU A 50 35.67 -18.33 1.12
C GLU A 50 36.44 -19.23 2.10
N ALA A 51 36.33 -19.00 3.41
CA ALA A 51 36.94 -19.86 4.42
C ALA A 51 36.19 -21.19 4.65
N HIS A 52 34.93 -21.30 4.21
CA HIS A 52 34.06 -22.45 4.49
C HIS A 52 33.47 -23.11 3.22
N MET A 53 33.65 -22.51 2.04
CA MET A 53 33.14 -22.98 0.76
C MET A 53 34.11 -22.60 -0.38
N ASP A 54 34.38 -23.54 -1.30
CA ASP A 54 35.24 -23.26 -2.47
C ASP A 54 34.52 -22.50 -3.60
N LYS A 55 33.21 -22.76 -3.76
CA LYS A 55 32.41 -22.30 -4.92
C LYS A 55 31.73 -20.94 -4.71
N VAL A 56 32.28 -20.07 -3.87
CA VAL A 56 31.71 -18.72 -3.61
C VAL A 56 31.53 -17.91 -4.90
N TYR A 57 32.42 -18.11 -5.88
CA TYR A 57 32.35 -17.46 -7.20
C TYR A 57 31.09 -17.82 -8.02
N ALA A 58 30.46 -18.95 -7.73
CA ALA A 58 29.26 -19.43 -8.39
C ALA A 58 27.98 -18.80 -7.81
N LEU A 59 28.03 -18.28 -6.57
CA LEU A 59 26.85 -17.74 -5.92
C LEU A 59 26.30 -16.51 -6.64
N ARG A 60 24.97 -16.39 -6.65
CA ARG A 60 24.22 -15.29 -7.26
C ARG A 60 23.21 -14.73 -6.26
N PHE A 61 23.23 -13.42 -6.09
CA PHE A 61 22.33 -12.72 -5.17
C PHE A 61 21.68 -11.52 -5.83
N PHE A 62 20.43 -11.25 -5.50
CA PHE A 62 19.86 -9.92 -5.67
C PHE A 62 20.42 -9.02 -4.57
N TYR A 63 21.25 -8.05 -4.95
CA TYR A 63 21.94 -7.13 -4.04
C TYR A 63 21.18 -5.80 -3.88
N SER A 64 20.85 -5.41 -2.64
CA SER A 64 20.11 -4.19 -2.31
C SER A 64 18.78 -4.12 -3.11
N PHE A 65 18.02 -5.22 -3.06
CA PHE A 65 16.73 -5.31 -3.73
C PHE A 65 15.66 -4.62 -2.88
N GLN A 66 14.99 -3.62 -3.45
CA GLN A 66 13.86 -2.95 -2.84
C GLN A 66 12.56 -3.38 -3.50
N ILE A 67 11.59 -3.85 -2.70
CA ILE A 67 10.26 -4.18 -3.22
C ILE A 67 9.60 -2.88 -3.71
N PRO A 68 9.22 -2.80 -5.00
CA PRO A 68 8.57 -1.62 -5.55
C PRO A 68 7.33 -1.21 -4.72
N ARG A 69 7.14 0.10 -4.54
CA ARG A 69 6.02 0.74 -3.81
C ARG A 69 5.95 0.46 -2.29
N LEU A 70 6.52 -0.62 -1.78
CA LEU A 70 6.52 -0.94 -0.33
C LEU A 70 7.71 -0.36 0.41
N GLY A 71 8.82 -0.13 -0.29
CA GLY A 71 10.01 0.51 0.25
C GLY A 71 10.90 -0.38 1.12
N LYS A 72 10.53 -1.64 1.36
CA LYS A 72 11.37 -2.63 2.05
C LYS A 72 12.54 -3.03 1.15
N GLU A 73 13.75 -2.93 1.69
CA GLU A 73 15.01 -3.31 1.05
C GLU A 73 15.63 -4.54 1.73
N PHE A 74 16.19 -5.45 0.94
CA PHE A 74 16.98 -6.61 1.39
C PHE A 74 18.42 -6.47 0.90
N ASP A 75 19.39 -6.66 1.79
CA ASP A 75 20.80 -6.51 1.46
C ASP A 75 21.24 -7.59 0.46
N LEU A 76 21.12 -8.88 0.81
CA LEU A 76 21.45 -10.00 -0.06
C LEU A 76 20.34 -11.04 -0.06
N LEU A 77 19.79 -11.33 -1.23
CA LEU A 77 18.73 -12.32 -1.41
C LEU A 77 19.13 -13.35 -2.47
N GLN A 78 19.30 -14.61 -2.09
CA GLN A 78 19.42 -15.72 -3.03
C GLN A 78 18.04 -16.37 -3.17
N ILE A 79 17.55 -16.50 -4.40
CA ILE A 79 16.25 -17.11 -4.71
C ILE A 79 16.52 -18.30 -5.60
N ARG A 80 16.08 -19.48 -5.15
CA ARG A 80 16.19 -20.73 -5.88
C ARG A 80 14.81 -21.39 -6.03
N GLU A 81 14.74 -22.55 -6.67
CA GLU A 81 13.48 -23.28 -6.93
C GLU A 81 12.70 -23.57 -5.64
N ASP A 82 13.33 -24.03 -4.57
CA ASP A 82 12.63 -24.47 -3.35
C ASP A 82 12.83 -23.55 -2.13
N GLN A 83 13.77 -22.60 -2.22
CA GLN A 83 14.13 -21.77 -1.08
C GLN A 83 14.53 -20.34 -1.42
N ILE A 84 14.53 -19.52 -0.38
CA ILE A 84 15.06 -18.17 -0.36
C ILE A 84 16.00 -18.06 0.84
N VAL A 85 17.24 -17.66 0.58
CA VAL A 85 18.22 -17.29 1.62
C VAL A 85 18.33 -15.78 1.66
N ASN A 86 17.86 -15.18 2.75
CA ASN A 86 17.98 -13.75 3.04
C ASN A 86 19.14 -13.51 4.01
N VAL A 87 20.14 -12.75 3.61
CA VAL A 87 21.28 -12.34 4.45
C VAL A 87 21.29 -10.82 4.59
N GLU A 88 21.14 -10.34 5.82
CA GLU A 88 21.29 -8.92 6.17
C GLU A 88 22.71 -8.64 6.64
N LEU A 89 23.26 -7.48 6.29
CA LEU A 89 24.62 -7.06 6.61
C LEU A 89 24.57 -5.90 7.62
N LYS A 90 25.26 -6.04 8.74
CA LYS A 90 25.38 -4.98 9.76
C LYS A 90 26.86 -4.70 10.04
N SER A 91 27.22 -3.42 10.05
CA SER A 91 28.57 -2.99 10.41
C SER A 91 28.77 -2.86 11.92
N GLY A 92 27.74 -2.41 12.65
CA GLY A 92 27.79 -2.19 14.10
C GLY A 92 26.96 -3.18 14.92
N VAL A 93 27.14 -3.14 16.23
CA VAL A 93 26.38 -3.95 17.20
C VAL A 93 24.89 -3.59 17.13
N VAL A 94 24.05 -4.62 17.04
CA VAL A 94 22.58 -4.50 17.03
C VAL A 94 22.03 -5.47 18.08
N SER A 95 20.98 -5.07 18.81
CA SER A 95 20.36 -5.96 19.80
C SER A 95 19.62 -7.11 19.13
N ASP A 96 19.64 -8.28 19.77
CA ASP A 96 18.91 -9.46 19.30
C ASP A 96 17.40 -9.19 19.13
N GLU A 97 16.81 -8.30 19.94
CA GLU A 97 15.42 -7.89 19.77
C GLU A 97 15.19 -7.12 18.45
N ALA A 98 16.10 -6.22 18.08
CA ALA A 98 16.03 -5.48 16.82
C ALA A 98 16.25 -6.40 15.61
N LEU A 99 17.23 -7.30 15.70
CA LEU A 99 17.48 -8.34 14.68
C LEU A 99 16.25 -9.23 14.49
N ARG A 100 15.67 -9.71 15.59
CA ARG A 100 14.45 -10.53 15.59
C ARG A 100 13.31 -9.82 14.88
N LYS A 101 13.04 -8.55 15.24
CA LYS A 101 11.97 -7.76 14.61
C LYS A 101 12.21 -7.60 13.11
N GLN A 102 13.45 -7.32 12.69
CA GLN A 102 13.79 -7.16 11.28
C GLN A 102 13.64 -8.48 10.50
N LEU A 103 14.22 -9.58 10.98
CA LEU A 103 14.19 -10.85 10.26
C LEU A 103 12.79 -11.47 10.19
N ILE A 104 11.97 -11.34 11.25
CA ILE A 104 10.56 -11.76 11.22
C ILE A 104 9.81 -10.98 10.15
N GLN A 105 10.01 -9.66 10.12
CA GLN A 105 9.41 -8.80 9.11
C GLN A 105 9.84 -9.17 7.69
N ASN A 106 11.13 -9.42 7.47
CA ASN A 106 11.65 -9.86 6.18
C ASN A 106 11.01 -11.18 5.74
N ARG A 107 10.94 -12.17 6.64
CA ARG A 107 10.33 -13.47 6.36
C ARG A 107 8.89 -13.33 5.89
N TYR A 108 8.11 -12.42 6.47
CA TYR A 108 6.74 -12.16 6.00
C TYR A 108 6.69 -11.66 4.55
N TYR A 109 7.58 -10.75 4.14
CA TYR A 109 7.61 -10.31 2.74
C TYR A 109 7.99 -11.44 1.79
N LEU A 110 8.92 -12.30 2.19
CA LEU A 110 9.41 -13.40 1.36
C LEU A 110 8.41 -14.56 1.28
N ALA A 111 7.53 -14.72 2.26
CA ALA A 111 6.57 -15.81 2.37
C ALA A 111 5.59 -15.88 1.19
N VAL A 112 5.34 -14.76 0.51
CA VAL A 112 4.46 -14.71 -0.67
C VAL A 112 4.92 -15.62 -1.82
N GLN A 113 6.19 -16.06 -1.80
CA GLN A 113 6.74 -17.00 -2.78
C GLN A 113 6.43 -18.47 -2.48
N GLY A 114 5.90 -18.79 -1.29
CA GLY A 114 5.61 -20.18 -0.89
C GLY A 114 6.86 -21.07 -0.76
N LYS A 115 8.05 -20.47 -0.67
CA LYS A 115 9.35 -21.17 -0.58
C LYS A 115 9.82 -21.30 0.87
N THR A 116 10.75 -22.22 1.12
CA THR A 116 11.43 -22.29 2.41
C THR A 116 12.30 -21.04 2.61
N ILE A 117 12.16 -20.35 3.74
CA ILE A 117 12.90 -19.09 3.98
C ILE A 117 13.94 -19.27 5.08
N ARG A 118 15.20 -19.10 4.70
CA ARG A 118 16.34 -19.03 5.61
C ARG A 118 16.73 -17.58 5.81
N SER A 119 16.83 -17.12 7.06
CA SER A 119 17.04 -15.70 7.36
C SER A 119 18.22 -15.54 8.31
N TYR A 120 19.25 -14.84 7.83
CA TYR A 120 20.51 -14.60 8.50
C TYR A 120 20.79 -13.11 8.68
N THR A 121 21.60 -12.80 9.67
CA THR A 121 22.30 -11.51 9.75
C THR A 121 23.77 -11.75 10.05
N TYR A 122 24.64 -11.11 9.28
CA TYR A 122 26.06 -11.05 9.55
C TYR A 122 26.44 -9.69 10.13
N ILE A 123 27.11 -9.70 11.29
CA ILE A 123 27.55 -8.51 12.01
C ILE A 123 29.08 -8.44 11.93
N SER A 124 29.61 -7.60 11.03
CA SER A 124 31.04 -7.59 10.69
C SER A 124 31.93 -7.12 11.84
N SER A 125 31.50 -6.17 12.67
CA SER A 125 32.26 -5.71 13.84
C SER A 125 32.50 -6.77 14.92
N GLN A 126 31.67 -7.82 14.95
CA GLN A 126 31.78 -8.92 15.92
C GLN A 126 32.17 -10.24 15.26
N ASN A 127 32.33 -10.26 13.93
CA ASN A 127 32.38 -11.47 13.12
C ASN A 127 31.31 -12.51 13.53
N ARG A 128 30.08 -12.04 13.78
CA ARG A 128 29.00 -12.85 14.34
C ARG A 128 27.95 -13.13 13.28
N LEU A 129 27.66 -14.40 13.04
CA LEU A 129 26.56 -14.85 12.19
C LEU A 129 25.40 -15.30 13.07
N VAL A 130 24.21 -14.77 12.83
CA VAL A 130 22.98 -15.17 13.52
C VAL A 130 21.90 -15.57 12.53
N ARG A 131 20.96 -16.41 12.97
CA ARG A 131 19.79 -16.81 12.18
C ARG A 131 18.49 -16.74 12.96
N LEU A 132 17.40 -16.58 12.23
CA LEU A 132 16.05 -16.69 12.75
C LEU A 132 15.55 -18.15 12.64
N THR A 133 15.26 -18.78 13.77
CA THR A 133 14.67 -20.13 13.83
C THR A 133 13.20 -20.14 13.37
N ASN A 134 12.62 -21.32 13.19
CA ASN A 134 11.20 -21.50 12.87
C ASN A 134 10.26 -21.06 14.02
N HIS A 135 10.77 -21.00 15.26
CA HIS A 135 10.05 -20.52 16.43
C HIS A 135 10.34 -19.04 16.74
N ASP A 136 10.75 -18.27 15.72
CA ASP A 136 11.03 -16.83 15.81
C ASP A 136 12.08 -16.44 16.87
N ARG A 137 13.03 -17.33 17.17
CA ARG A 137 14.17 -17.04 18.06
C ARG A 137 15.42 -16.72 17.26
N ILE A 138 16.20 -15.76 17.73
CA ILE A 138 17.56 -15.48 17.25
C ILE A 138 18.51 -16.45 17.94
N VAL A 139 19.35 -17.10 17.15
CA VAL A 139 20.43 -17.98 17.62
C VAL A 139 21.68 -17.70 16.81
N ASP A 140 22.86 -17.91 17.39
CA ASP A 140 24.09 -17.92 16.63
C ASP A 140 24.04 -19.06 15.61
N ALA A 141 24.57 -18.80 14.42
CA ALA A 141 24.56 -19.74 13.32
C ALA A 141 25.99 -20.13 12.94
N ASP A 142 26.11 -21.34 12.43
CA ASP A 142 27.36 -21.88 11.94
C ASP A 142 27.56 -21.56 10.45
N TRP A 143 28.80 -21.30 10.05
CA TRP A 143 29.14 -20.95 8.66
C TRP A 143 28.97 -22.13 7.71
N MET A 144 29.26 -23.36 8.14
CA MET A 144 29.01 -24.54 7.28
C MET A 144 27.52 -24.74 7.07
N GLN A 145 26.68 -24.46 8.08
CA GLN A 145 25.23 -24.46 7.91
C GLN A 145 24.78 -23.47 6.82
N LEU A 146 25.22 -22.21 6.88
CA LEU A 146 24.87 -21.22 5.86
C LEU A 146 25.40 -21.63 4.48
N CYS A 147 26.63 -22.13 4.39
CA CYS A 147 27.22 -22.56 3.13
C CYS A 147 26.43 -23.71 2.49
N GLY A 148 26.05 -24.72 3.28
CA GLY A 148 25.18 -25.81 2.81
C GLY A 148 23.83 -25.29 2.33
N GLU A 149 23.19 -24.40 3.10
CA GLU A 149 21.92 -23.78 2.70
C GLU A 149 22.08 -22.93 1.42
N LEU A 150 23.22 -22.28 1.15
CA LEU A 150 23.45 -21.55 -0.10
C LEU A 150 23.65 -22.48 -1.33
N GLU A 151 24.06 -23.74 -1.11
CA GLU A 151 24.25 -24.76 -2.16
C GLU A 151 23.01 -25.63 -2.40
N GLU A 152 22.07 -25.68 -1.45
CA GLU A 152 20.79 -26.42 -1.55
C GLU A 152 19.69 -25.69 -2.35
N GLY A 153 18.57 -26.37 -2.65
CA GLY A 153 17.32 -25.71 -3.07
C GLY A 153 17.14 -25.44 -4.57
N GLY A 154 17.84 -26.19 -5.42
CA GLY A 154 17.57 -26.25 -6.87
C GLY A 154 18.31 -25.19 -7.68
N ARG A 155 17.82 -24.80 -8.85
CA ARG A 155 18.48 -23.78 -9.69
C ARG A 155 18.24 -22.35 -9.19
N ASP A 156 19.20 -21.46 -9.43
CA ASP A 156 19.02 -20.03 -9.18
C ASP A 156 17.94 -19.45 -10.10
N TYR A 157 17.16 -18.50 -9.59
CA TYR A 157 16.19 -17.76 -10.39
C TYR A 157 16.90 -16.74 -11.30
N GLU A 158 16.75 -16.89 -12.62
CA GLU A 158 17.43 -16.06 -13.64
C GLU A 158 16.58 -14.87 -14.16
N GLY A 159 15.32 -14.79 -13.74
CA GLY A 159 14.37 -13.76 -14.18
C GLY A 159 14.53 -12.42 -13.45
N ASP A 160 13.54 -11.55 -13.64
CA ASP A 160 13.48 -10.27 -12.94
C ASP A 160 12.83 -10.44 -11.55
N VAL A 161 13.58 -10.17 -10.48
CA VAL A 161 13.06 -10.28 -9.09
C VAL A 161 11.83 -9.41 -8.81
N GLU A 162 11.63 -8.32 -9.56
CA GLU A 162 10.44 -7.48 -9.43
C GLU A 162 9.16 -8.21 -9.87
N GLU A 163 9.26 -9.21 -10.75
CA GLU A 163 8.15 -10.07 -11.15
C GLU A 163 7.70 -10.99 -10.00
N LEU A 164 8.64 -11.41 -9.16
CA LEU A 164 8.34 -12.23 -7.98
C LEU A 164 7.66 -11.40 -6.89
N PHE A 165 8.07 -10.15 -6.69
CA PHE A 165 7.58 -9.32 -5.58
C PHE A 165 6.75 -8.13 -6.04
N ARG A 166 5.76 -8.42 -6.88
CA ARG A 166 4.75 -7.46 -7.32
C ARG A 166 3.98 -6.88 -6.14
N ALA A 167 3.70 -5.57 -6.18
CA ALA A 167 3.00 -4.87 -5.10
C ALA A 167 1.61 -5.49 -4.82
N GLU A 168 0.96 -6.02 -5.86
CA GLU A 168 -0.36 -6.65 -5.79
C GLU A 168 -0.39 -7.85 -4.84
N LEU A 169 0.70 -8.60 -4.71
CA LEU A 169 0.79 -9.75 -3.79
C LEU A 169 0.68 -9.33 -2.31
N TYR A 170 0.88 -8.05 -2.01
CA TYR A 170 0.86 -7.50 -0.66
C TYR A 170 -0.37 -6.64 -0.39
N LEU A 171 -1.26 -6.46 -1.37
CA LEU A 171 -2.49 -5.67 -1.27
C LEU A 171 -3.63 -6.42 -0.59
N ILE A 172 -3.32 -7.07 0.53
CA ILE A 172 -4.29 -7.85 1.29
C ILE A 172 -5.37 -6.94 1.86
N SER A 173 -6.62 -7.32 1.64
CA SER A 173 -7.79 -6.65 2.18
C SER A 173 -8.46 -7.53 3.23
N PRO A 174 -8.72 -7.03 4.45
CA PRO A 174 -9.38 -7.83 5.49
C PRO A 174 -10.78 -8.28 5.09
N LEU A 175 -11.41 -7.58 4.14
CA LEU A 175 -12.80 -7.80 3.75
C LEU A 175 -12.95 -8.78 2.58
N THR A 176 -11.89 -8.97 1.78
CA THR A 176 -11.91 -9.87 0.60
C THR A 176 -10.94 -11.04 0.75
N GLU A 177 -9.89 -10.88 1.57
CA GLU A 177 -8.90 -11.92 1.90
C GLU A 177 -8.75 -12.06 3.43
N PRO A 178 -9.85 -12.36 4.16
CA PRO A 178 -9.86 -12.41 5.62
C PRO A 178 -8.86 -13.41 6.21
N GLU A 179 -8.64 -14.57 5.58
CA GLU A 179 -7.68 -15.58 6.08
C GLU A 179 -6.24 -15.06 6.09
N LYS A 180 -5.77 -14.50 4.95
CA LYS A 180 -4.44 -13.89 4.84
C LYS A 180 -4.28 -12.74 5.83
N PHE A 181 -5.32 -11.94 6.00
CA PHE A 181 -5.34 -10.87 7.01
C PHE A 181 -5.18 -11.42 8.44
N LEU A 182 -5.95 -12.45 8.81
CA LEU A 182 -5.88 -13.08 10.14
C LEU A 182 -4.52 -13.73 10.42
N ASN A 183 -3.90 -14.31 9.39
CA ASN A 183 -2.54 -14.86 9.43
C ASN A 183 -1.44 -13.79 9.45
N LYS A 184 -1.81 -12.50 9.33
CA LYS A 184 -0.89 -11.35 9.25
C LYS A 184 0.04 -11.41 8.05
N GLU A 185 -0.45 -11.92 6.93
CA GLU A 185 0.26 -11.97 5.64
C GLU A 185 0.19 -10.63 4.89
N TYR A 186 -0.09 -9.52 5.59
CA TYR A 186 -0.20 -8.18 5.05
C TYR A 186 0.88 -7.24 5.60
N PHE A 187 1.01 -6.08 4.97
CA PHE A 187 1.95 -5.06 5.37
C PHE A 187 1.29 -3.70 5.57
N LEU A 188 1.70 -3.01 6.63
CA LEU A 188 1.47 -1.59 6.82
C LEU A 188 2.71 -0.79 6.41
N THR A 189 2.54 0.19 5.53
CA THR A 189 3.54 1.21 5.16
C THR A 189 4.15 1.90 6.37
N ALA A 190 5.33 2.50 6.19
CA ALA A 190 5.97 3.28 7.25
C ALA A 190 5.04 4.38 7.79
N GLN A 191 4.28 5.04 6.91
CA GLN A 191 3.27 6.04 7.29
C GLN A 191 2.13 5.40 8.10
N GLN A 192 1.55 4.29 7.64
CA GLN A 192 0.49 3.59 8.36
C GLN A 192 0.96 3.14 9.75
N ARG A 193 2.15 2.55 9.88
CA ARG A 193 2.73 2.15 11.18
C ARG A 193 2.95 3.32 12.13
N ASP A 194 3.34 4.47 11.59
CA ASP A 194 3.53 5.66 12.41
C ASP A 194 2.20 6.20 12.93
N ILE A 195 1.19 6.30 12.06
CA ILE A 195 -0.19 6.68 12.44
C ILE A 195 -0.72 5.71 13.51
N GLU A 196 -0.61 4.40 13.25
CA GLU A 196 -1.00 3.33 14.17
C GLU A 196 -0.34 3.48 15.54
N ARG A 197 0.98 3.71 15.56
CA ARG A 197 1.76 3.92 16.79
C ARG A 197 1.29 5.15 17.55
N GLN A 198 1.06 6.27 16.86
CA GLN A 198 0.62 7.51 17.48
C GLN A 198 -0.76 7.34 18.14
N ILE A 199 -1.72 6.74 17.42
CA ILE A 199 -3.07 6.47 17.92
C ILE A 199 -3.01 5.53 19.13
N LEU A 200 -2.37 4.36 19.00
CA LEU A 200 -2.29 3.38 20.08
C LEU A 200 -1.56 3.90 21.32
N LYS A 201 -0.55 4.76 21.14
CA LYS A 201 0.16 5.40 22.27
C LYS A 201 -0.79 6.30 23.07
N ARG A 202 -1.59 7.13 22.39
CA ARG A 202 -2.54 8.05 23.03
C ARG A 202 -3.70 7.32 23.68
N ILE A 203 -4.27 6.32 23.00
CA ILE A 203 -5.33 5.48 23.58
C ILE A 203 -4.87 4.83 24.90
N ARG A 204 -3.61 4.38 24.98
CA ARG A 204 -3.06 3.80 26.21
C ARG A 204 -2.95 4.80 27.36
N THR A 205 -2.68 6.08 27.07
CA THR A 205 -2.49 7.13 28.08
C THR A 205 -3.80 7.80 28.48
N GLU A 206 -4.64 8.13 27.50
CA GLU A 206 -5.85 8.95 27.66
C GLU A 206 -7.10 8.09 27.84
N ARG A 207 -7.15 6.90 27.22
CA ARG A 207 -8.33 6.01 27.15
C ARG A 207 -9.59 6.66 26.58
N SER A 208 -9.46 7.79 25.90
CA SER A 208 -10.52 8.49 25.18
C SER A 208 -9.91 9.27 24.01
N GLY A 209 -10.75 9.97 23.25
CA GLY A 209 -10.34 10.84 22.14
C GLY A 209 -10.87 10.38 20.79
N ALA A 210 -10.97 11.34 19.86
CA ALA A 210 -11.33 11.10 18.47
C ALA A 210 -10.08 11.17 17.58
N TYR A 211 -9.90 10.16 16.74
CA TYR A 211 -8.80 10.07 15.78
C TYR A 211 -9.36 9.82 14.39
N TRP A 212 -8.85 10.50 13.38
CA TRP A 212 -9.35 10.31 12.02
C TRP A 212 -8.19 10.28 11.04
N PHE A 213 -7.99 9.13 10.39
CA PHE A 213 -7.09 9.05 9.25
C PHE A 213 -7.87 9.08 7.93
N THR A 214 -7.48 10.03 7.08
CA THR A 214 -8.06 10.21 5.75
C THR A 214 -7.04 9.89 4.68
N GLY A 215 -7.50 9.40 3.54
CA GLY A 215 -6.63 9.08 2.42
C GLY A 215 -7.45 8.88 1.17
N LEU A 216 -6.80 8.88 0.01
CA LEU A 216 -7.49 8.53 -1.23
C LEU A 216 -7.82 7.03 -1.26
N PRO A 217 -8.70 6.56 -2.15
CA PRO A 217 -8.87 5.13 -2.37
C PRO A 217 -7.54 4.45 -2.72
N GLY A 218 -7.35 3.21 -2.25
CA GLY A 218 -6.10 2.47 -2.43
C GLY A 218 -4.93 2.87 -1.52
N THR A 219 -5.15 3.73 -0.52
CA THR A 219 -4.14 4.05 0.52
C THR A 219 -4.08 3.03 1.67
N GLY A 220 -5.03 2.09 1.74
CA GLY A 220 -5.07 1.04 2.76
C GLY A 220 -5.65 1.49 4.11
N LYS A 221 -6.66 2.36 4.10
CA LYS A 221 -7.37 2.85 5.30
C LYS A 221 -8.05 1.72 6.07
N THR A 222 -8.89 0.94 5.39
CA THR A 222 -9.56 -0.24 5.96
C THR A 222 -8.57 -1.22 6.58
N LEU A 223 -7.46 -1.52 5.88
CA LEU A 223 -6.41 -2.42 6.40
C LEU A 223 -5.83 -1.92 7.72
N LEU A 224 -5.50 -0.62 7.78
CA LEU A 224 -5.00 0.02 8.99
C LEU A 224 -6.03 0.00 10.13
N LEU A 225 -7.30 0.32 9.83
CA LEU A 225 -8.39 0.30 10.82
C LEU A 225 -8.54 -1.10 11.45
N TYR A 226 -8.55 -2.12 10.62
CA TYR A 226 -8.66 -3.51 11.04
C TYR A 226 -7.44 -4.02 11.83
N ASP A 227 -6.22 -3.64 11.46
CA ASP A 227 -5.03 -3.96 12.26
C ASP A 227 -5.09 -3.32 13.65
N ILE A 228 -5.54 -2.06 13.75
CA ILE A 228 -5.74 -1.38 15.03
C ILE A 228 -6.81 -2.12 15.85
N ALA A 229 -7.95 -2.48 15.26
CA ALA A 229 -9.00 -3.26 15.93
C ALA A 229 -8.47 -4.61 16.46
N MET A 230 -7.67 -5.34 15.66
CA MET A 230 -7.06 -6.60 16.09
C MET A 230 -6.10 -6.40 17.26
N LYS A 231 -5.36 -5.29 17.30
CA LYS A 231 -4.43 -4.99 18.41
C LYS A 231 -5.15 -4.60 19.69
N LEU A 232 -6.22 -3.81 19.60
CA LEU A 232 -7.05 -3.41 20.74
C LEU A 232 -7.88 -4.58 21.30
N SER A 233 -8.41 -5.44 20.42
CA SER A 233 -9.26 -6.58 20.79
C SER A 233 -8.53 -7.75 21.48
N ARG A 234 -7.19 -7.68 21.63
CA ARG A 234 -6.40 -8.71 22.33
C ARG A 234 -6.81 -8.94 23.78
N LYS A 235 -7.38 -7.94 24.45
CA LYS A 235 -7.77 -8.00 25.87
C LYS A 235 -9.21 -7.56 26.16
N GLN A 236 -9.78 -6.70 25.32
CA GLN A 236 -11.08 -6.08 25.56
C GLN A 236 -11.96 -6.17 24.31
N LYS A 237 -13.27 -5.98 24.48
CA LYS A 237 -14.18 -5.88 23.33
C LYS A 237 -14.02 -4.52 22.65
N VAL A 238 -14.08 -4.49 21.33
CA VAL A 238 -14.11 -3.28 20.50
C VAL A 238 -15.27 -3.37 19.52
N CYS A 239 -15.79 -2.22 19.10
CA CYS A 239 -16.85 -2.12 18.10
C CYS A 239 -16.27 -1.67 16.76
N MET A 240 -16.62 -2.34 15.68
CA MET A 240 -16.30 -1.98 14.30
C MET A 240 -17.59 -1.61 13.57
N ILE A 241 -17.72 -0.36 13.19
CA ILE A 241 -18.86 0.18 12.45
C ILE A 241 -18.47 0.26 10.97
N HIS A 242 -19.29 -0.32 10.10
CA HIS A 242 -19.16 -0.17 8.66
C HIS A 242 -20.27 0.72 8.13
N CYS A 243 -19.89 1.82 7.48
CA CYS A 243 -20.86 2.70 6.83
C CYS A 243 -21.09 2.25 5.38
N GLY A 244 -22.35 2.28 4.95
CA GLY A 244 -22.77 1.87 3.60
C GLY A 244 -23.18 0.39 3.49
N GLU A 245 -24.14 0.11 2.60
CA GLU A 245 -24.86 -1.17 2.53
C GLU A 245 -24.03 -2.40 2.06
N GLY A 246 -22.76 -2.20 1.70
CA GLY A 246 -22.03 -3.09 0.79
C GLY A 246 -21.41 -4.36 1.34
N ARG A 247 -21.41 -4.65 2.65
CA ARG A 247 -20.68 -5.82 3.17
C ARG A 247 -21.37 -6.44 4.38
N LYS A 248 -22.13 -7.51 4.15
CA LYS A 248 -22.75 -8.33 5.20
C LYS A 248 -22.03 -9.66 5.45
N ASP A 249 -20.97 -9.97 4.70
CA ASP A 249 -20.25 -11.25 4.84
C ASP A 249 -19.07 -11.14 5.82
N TRP A 250 -19.38 -10.73 7.06
CA TRP A 250 -18.42 -10.65 8.17
C TRP A 250 -18.19 -11.98 8.87
N ASN A 251 -18.82 -13.06 8.38
CA ASN A 251 -18.95 -14.32 9.09
C ASN A 251 -17.58 -14.87 9.52
N LEU A 252 -16.59 -14.88 8.63
CA LEU A 252 -15.26 -15.40 8.94
C LEU A 252 -14.47 -14.53 9.93
N LEU A 253 -14.56 -13.19 9.80
CA LEU A 253 -13.88 -12.27 10.72
C LEU A 253 -14.52 -12.33 12.11
N HIS A 254 -15.85 -12.41 12.20
CA HIS A 254 -16.58 -12.60 13.45
C HIS A 254 -16.18 -13.88 14.19
N GLU A 255 -16.08 -15.01 13.48
CA GLU A 255 -15.73 -16.30 14.09
C GLU A 255 -14.34 -16.27 14.73
N ARG A 256 -13.39 -15.59 14.09
CA ARG A 256 -11.97 -15.57 14.48
C ARG A 256 -11.63 -14.42 15.42
N LEU A 257 -12.28 -13.26 15.28
CA LEU A 257 -12.09 -12.08 16.12
C LEU A 257 -13.26 -11.90 17.10
N ARG A 258 -13.47 -12.87 17.99
CA ARG A 258 -14.60 -12.91 18.96
C ARG A 258 -14.75 -11.70 19.91
N ARG A 259 -13.79 -10.79 19.91
CA ARG A 259 -13.80 -9.55 20.71
C ARG A 259 -13.95 -8.29 19.85
N VAL A 260 -14.22 -8.46 18.57
CA VAL A 260 -14.62 -7.39 17.66
C VAL A 260 -16.09 -7.63 17.35
N GLU A 261 -16.94 -6.70 17.76
CA GLU A 261 -18.36 -6.70 17.42
C GLU A 261 -18.54 -5.79 16.21
N TYR A 262 -19.27 -6.24 15.19
CA TYR A 262 -19.45 -5.46 13.96
C TYR A 262 -20.89 -4.98 13.86
N LEU A 263 -21.06 -3.69 13.57
CA LEU A 263 -22.36 -3.05 13.40
C LEU A 263 -22.39 -2.33 12.05
N ALA A 264 -23.55 -2.33 11.40
CA ALA A 264 -23.84 -1.37 10.35
C ALA A 264 -24.12 0.01 10.97
N ASP A 265 -23.88 1.07 10.23
CA ASP A 265 -24.20 2.44 10.66
C ASP A 265 -25.70 2.64 10.92
N SER A 266 -26.56 1.93 10.19
CA SER A 266 -28.02 1.92 10.40
C SER A 266 -28.46 1.25 11.70
N GLU A 267 -27.59 0.47 12.35
CA GLU A 267 -27.86 -0.15 13.65
C GLU A 267 -27.49 0.77 14.82
N ILE A 268 -26.95 1.96 14.54
CA ILE A 268 -26.50 2.89 15.58
C ILE A 268 -27.63 3.85 15.96
N GLY A 269 -28.11 3.71 17.20
CA GLY A 269 -29.06 4.63 17.81
C GLY A 269 -28.65 5.03 19.23
N PRO A 270 -29.40 5.96 19.86
CA PRO A 270 -29.16 6.39 21.25
C PRO A 270 -29.19 5.25 22.28
N GLU A 271 -29.92 4.18 21.97
CA GLU A 271 -30.07 2.98 22.79
C GLU A 271 -28.86 2.02 22.70
N CYS A 272 -27.97 2.19 21.72
CA CYS A 272 -26.77 1.39 21.61
C CYS A 272 -25.78 1.74 22.73
N SER A 273 -25.44 0.77 23.58
CA SER A 273 -24.45 0.93 24.66
C SER A 273 -23.00 0.89 24.14
N LEU A 274 -22.65 1.81 23.24
CA LEU A 274 -21.34 1.88 22.59
C LEU A 274 -20.21 2.21 23.57
N GLU A 275 -20.52 2.82 24.72
CA GLU A 275 -19.55 3.15 25.78
C GLU A 275 -19.03 1.90 26.51
N ALA A 276 -19.68 0.74 26.34
CA ALA A 276 -19.22 -0.53 26.93
C ALA A 276 -17.97 -1.09 26.23
N TYR A 277 -17.65 -0.63 25.02
CA TYR A 277 -16.48 -1.05 24.27
C TYR A 277 -15.23 -0.28 24.71
N ALA A 278 -14.07 -0.94 24.60
CA ALA A 278 -12.79 -0.29 24.88
C ALA A 278 -12.34 0.69 23.79
N ALA A 279 -12.91 0.56 22.59
CA ALA A 279 -12.74 1.47 21.47
C ALA A 279 -13.83 1.22 20.42
N ILE A 280 -14.15 2.27 19.67
CA ILE A 280 -15.07 2.23 18.53
C ILE A 280 -14.26 2.61 17.29
N LEU A 281 -14.38 1.81 16.24
CA LEU A 281 -13.72 2.01 14.96
C LEU A 281 -14.78 2.16 13.89
N VAL A 282 -14.64 3.14 13.01
CA VAL A 282 -15.64 3.46 12.00
C VAL A 282 -14.98 3.50 10.63
N ASP A 283 -15.33 2.53 9.79
CA ASP A 283 -14.88 2.45 8.41
C ASP A 283 -15.83 3.22 7.48
N GLU A 284 -15.25 3.85 6.45
CA GLU A 284 -15.96 4.71 5.51
C GLU A 284 -16.82 5.79 6.17
N ALA A 285 -16.28 6.43 7.20
CA ALA A 285 -16.92 7.50 7.97
C ALA A 285 -17.39 8.71 7.13
N HIS A 286 -16.95 8.80 5.88
CA HIS A 286 -17.42 9.79 4.91
C HIS A 286 -18.86 9.53 4.41
N LEU A 287 -19.44 8.38 4.74
CA LEU A 287 -20.82 7.98 4.48
C LEU A 287 -21.74 8.10 5.70
N LEU A 288 -21.20 8.41 6.88
CA LEU A 288 -21.99 8.55 8.10
C LEU A 288 -23.08 9.63 7.95
N SER A 289 -24.23 9.37 8.57
CA SER A 289 -25.23 10.40 8.82
C SER A 289 -24.73 11.39 9.87
N SER A 290 -25.26 12.61 9.84
CA SER A 290 -24.91 13.64 10.81
C SER A 290 -25.30 13.27 12.24
N GLU A 291 -26.45 12.62 12.43
CA GLU A 291 -26.95 12.18 13.74
C GLU A 291 -26.00 11.15 14.38
N THR A 292 -25.59 10.13 13.62
CA THR A 292 -24.64 9.12 14.07
C THR A 292 -23.27 9.75 14.35
N GLY A 293 -22.83 10.70 13.52
CA GLY A 293 -21.60 11.44 13.72
C GLY A 293 -21.58 12.23 15.04
N GLU A 294 -22.67 12.92 15.38
CA GLU A 294 -22.80 13.66 16.64
C GLU A 294 -22.83 12.75 17.87
N LEU A 295 -23.47 11.58 17.78
CA LEU A 295 -23.46 10.59 18.86
C LEU A 295 -22.03 10.09 19.13
N LEU A 296 -21.30 9.69 18.08
CA LEU A 296 -19.92 9.23 18.19
C LEU A 296 -18.98 10.32 18.71
N ALA A 297 -19.22 11.58 18.33
CA ALA A 297 -18.49 12.73 18.86
C ALA A 297 -18.65 12.86 20.38
N LYS A 298 -19.88 12.70 20.91
CA LYS A 298 -20.14 12.72 22.36
C LYS A 298 -19.43 11.58 23.09
N ILE A 299 -19.51 10.36 22.54
CA ILE A 299 -18.86 9.15 23.08
C ILE A 299 -17.34 9.31 23.15
N SER A 300 -16.74 10.03 22.19
CA SER A 300 -15.29 10.21 22.10
C SER A 300 -14.64 10.82 23.35
N SER A 301 -15.43 11.49 24.21
CA SER A 301 -14.96 12.05 25.48
C SER A 301 -14.57 10.99 26.53
N GLY A 302 -15.22 9.82 26.51
CA GLY A 302 -15.03 8.74 27.49
C GLY A 302 -14.53 7.43 26.88
N CYS A 303 -14.62 7.26 25.57
CA CYS A 303 -14.19 6.07 24.84
C CYS A 303 -13.42 6.48 23.56
N PRO A 304 -12.33 5.81 23.18
CA PRO A 304 -11.63 6.13 21.94
C PRO A 304 -12.49 5.85 20.71
N VAL A 305 -12.59 6.81 19.79
CA VAL A 305 -13.28 6.64 18.51
C VAL A 305 -12.31 6.90 17.36
N ILE A 306 -12.20 5.94 16.44
CA ILE A 306 -11.23 5.96 15.34
C ILE A 306 -11.96 5.91 14.00
N PHE A 307 -11.82 6.95 13.19
CA PHE A 307 -12.46 7.09 11.90
C PHE A 307 -11.49 6.85 10.75
N SER A 308 -11.97 6.12 9.76
CA SER A 308 -11.37 5.89 8.45
C SER A 308 -12.28 6.55 7.41
N GLY A 309 -11.75 7.32 6.46
CA GLY A 309 -12.58 7.89 5.40
C GLY A 309 -11.80 8.53 4.26
N ASP A 310 -12.48 8.84 3.16
CA ASP A 310 -11.82 9.38 1.98
C ASP A 310 -11.42 10.85 2.10
N CYS A 311 -10.33 11.20 1.41
CA CYS A 311 -9.90 12.58 1.23
C CYS A 311 -10.49 13.11 -0.07
N GLU A 312 -11.63 13.81 0.02
CA GLU A 312 -12.38 14.34 -1.13
C GLU A 312 -12.17 15.85 -1.31
N ASN A 313 -11.05 16.37 -0.78
CA ASN A 313 -10.74 17.80 -0.77
C ASN A 313 -10.45 18.40 -2.16
N VAL A 314 -10.36 17.56 -3.19
CA VAL A 314 -10.21 17.96 -4.60
C VAL A 314 -11.56 18.09 -5.30
N ILE A 315 -12.64 17.65 -4.66
CA ILE A 315 -14.00 17.77 -5.14
C ILE A 315 -14.59 19.08 -4.61
N SER A 316 -15.33 19.79 -5.44
CA SER A 316 -15.99 21.04 -5.04
C SER A 316 -16.99 20.78 -3.91
N THR A 317 -17.10 21.70 -2.94
CA THR A 317 -18.02 21.55 -1.79
C THR A 317 -19.48 21.40 -2.20
N ALA A 318 -19.89 21.99 -3.33
CA ALA A 318 -21.25 21.81 -3.85
C ALA A 318 -21.48 20.47 -4.58
N GLU A 319 -20.43 19.65 -4.79
CA GLU A 319 -20.51 18.25 -5.24
C GLU A 319 -20.42 17.27 -4.05
N LEU A 320 -20.08 17.77 -2.85
CA LEU A 320 -19.97 16.95 -1.64
C LEU A 320 -21.30 16.90 -0.89
N ASP A 321 -21.56 15.76 -0.23
CA ASP A 321 -22.64 15.65 0.73
C ASP A 321 -22.31 16.48 1.98
N GLN A 322 -23.31 17.17 2.52
CA GLN A 322 -23.16 18.12 3.64
C GLN A 322 -22.62 17.47 4.94
N ASN A 323 -22.62 16.14 5.02
CA ASN A 323 -22.30 15.36 6.22
C ASN A 323 -20.84 15.53 6.66
N ARG A 324 -19.86 15.69 5.74
CA ARG A 324 -18.44 15.77 6.10
C ARG A 324 -18.10 17.02 6.90
N ASP A 325 -18.54 18.17 6.42
CA ASP A 325 -18.33 19.45 7.10
C ASP A 325 -19.04 19.47 8.46
N GLN A 326 -20.17 18.79 8.57
CA GLN A 326 -20.90 18.63 9.83
C GLN A 326 -20.16 17.72 10.81
N LEU A 327 -19.61 16.58 10.36
CA LEU A 327 -18.80 15.68 11.20
C LEU A 327 -17.54 16.35 11.74
N GLN A 328 -16.85 17.14 10.92
CA GLN A 328 -15.68 17.88 11.37
C GLN A 328 -16.04 19.01 12.35
N LYS A 329 -17.17 19.69 12.13
CA LYS A 329 -17.71 20.67 13.09
C LYS A 329 -18.17 20.03 14.40
N ALA A 330 -18.71 18.81 14.35
CA ALA A 330 -19.14 18.05 15.53
C ALA A 330 -17.95 17.56 16.37
N MET A 331 -16.75 17.44 15.79
CA MET A 331 -15.53 16.99 16.49
C MET A 331 -14.36 17.98 16.35
N PRO A 332 -14.43 19.18 16.94
CA PRO A 332 -13.39 20.22 16.78
C PRO A 332 -12.01 19.84 17.35
N GLY A 333 -11.92 18.79 18.17
CA GLY A 333 -10.68 18.26 18.74
C GLY A 333 -10.15 16.97 18.08
N VAL A 334 -10.75 16.53 16.96
CA VAL A 334 -10.33 15.28 16.30
C VAL A 334 -8.88 15.36 15.82
N GLN A 335 -8.09 14.35 16.14
CA GLN A 335 -6.73 14.26 15.65
C GLN A 335 -6.72 13.72 14.22
N MET A 336 -6.37 14.58 13.27
CA MET A 336 -6.34 14.23 11.85
C MET A 336 -4.98 13.66 11.43
N PHE A 337 -5.02 12.59 10.65
CA PHE A 337 -3.88 12.00 9.96
C PHE A 337 -4.18 11.91 8.46
N ARG A 338 -3.24 12.29 7.60
CA ARG A 338 -3.41 12.17 6.14
C ARG A 338 -2.50 11.10 5.58
N MET A 339 -3.10 10.09 4.96
CA MET A 339 -2.44 9.03 4.22
C MET A 339 -2.28 9.45 2.75
N THR A 340 -1.05 9.42 2.27
CA THR A 340 -0.68 9.94 0.94
C THR A 340 -0.18 8.85 0.00
N ASN A 341 0.32 7.75 0.54
CA ASN A 341 0.92 6.69 -0.25
C ASN A 341 -0.16 5.73 -0.77
N ARG A 342 -0.50 5.84 -2.06
CA ARG A 342 -1.31 4.83 -2.74
C ARG A 342 -0.45 3.63 -3.08
N ILE A 343 -0.89 2.45 -2.67
CA ILE A 343 -0.19 1.20 -2.95
C ILE A 343 -0.78 0.55 -4.21
N ARG A 344 -2.09 0.77 -4.46
CA ARG A 344 -2.88 0.15 -5.55
C ARG A 344 -2.75 0.84 -6.90
N THR A 345 -2.79 2.17 -6.92
CA THR A 345 -2.89 2.96 -8.15
C THR A 345 -1.52 3.49 -8.60
N ASN A 346 -1.29 3.55 -9.92
CA ASN A 346 -0.16 4.28 -10.49
C ASN A 346 -0.17 5.75 -10.01
N ALA A 347 0.98 6.23 -9.52
CA ALA A 347 1.16 7.59 -9.02
C ALA A 347 0.79 8.65 -10.07
N GLU A 348 1.06 8.34 -11.35
CA GLU A 348 0.66 9.15 -12.49
C GLU A 348 -0.86 9.35 -12.55
N LEU A 349 -1.63 8.27 -12.51
CA LEU A 349 -3.09 8.34 -12.56
C LEU A 349 -3.65 9.12 -11.38
N SER A 350 -3.11 8.91 -10.18
CA SER A 350 -3.55 9.68 -9.00
C SER A 350 -3.34 11.18 -9.18
N ILE A 351 -2.25 11.59 -9.83
CA ILE A 351 -1.97 12.99 -10.12
C ILE A 351 -2.93 13.51 -11.20
N PHE A 352 -3.16 12.72 -12.25
CA PHE A 352 -4.07 13.07 -13.33
C PHE A 352 -5.48 13.32 -12.78
N ILE A 353 -6.02 12.39 -11.99
CA ILE A 353 -7.35 12.48 -11.38
C ILE A 353 -7.47 13.74 -10.51
N GLN A 354 -6.44 14.08 -9.73
CA GLN A 354 -6.46 15.31 -8.92
C GLN A 354 -6.53 16.57 -9.78
N ASN A 355 -5.80 16.59 -10.91
CA ASN A 355 -5.82 17.72 -11.83
C ASN A 355 -7.10 17.77 -12.67
N LEU A 356 -7.73 16.62 -12.93
CA LEU A 356 -9.05 16.53 -13.54
C LEU A 356 -10.13 17.12 -12.61
N MET A 357 -10.07 16.81 -11.30
CA MET A 357 -11.07 17.30 -10.35
C MET A 357 -10.94 18.80 -10.07
N HIS A 358 -9.70 19.31 -10.02
CA HIS A 358 -9.43 20.73 -9.79
C HIS A 358 -8.23 21.23 -10.61
N LEU A 359 -8.51 22.14 -11.54
CA LEU A 359 -7.52 22.75 -12.44
C LEU A 359 -6.66 23.78 -11.71
N VAL A 360 -5.57 23.33 -11.11
CA VAL A 360 -4.59 24.22 -10.46
C VAL A 360 -3.56 24.72 -11.48
N ARG A 361 -3.58 26.03 -11.75
CA ARG A 361 -2.60 26.69 -12.63
C ARG A 361 -1.18 26.59 -12.05
N GLY A 362 -0.18 26.38 -12.91
CA GLY A 362 1.25 26.45 -12.55
C GLY A 362 1.90 25.15 -12.08
N LYS A 363 1.23 24.00 -12.16
CA LYS A 363 1.89 22.70 -12.00
C LYS A 363 2.72 22.43 -13.26
N GLY A 364 4.03 22.22 -13.08
CA GLY A 364 4.98 22.02 -14.19
C GLY A 364 4.61 20.85 -15.11
N LYS A 365 5.29 20.80 -16.25
CA LYS A 365 5.11 19.82 -17.35
C LYS A 365 5.02 18.38 -16.82
N ARG A 366 3.96 17.67 -17.18
CA ARG A 366 3.70 16.28 -16.76
C ARG A 366 3.16 15.51 -17.95
N MET A 367 3.68 14.30 -18.14
CA MET A 367 3.17 13.35 -19.13
C MET A 367 2.29 12.32 -18.44
N TYR A 368 1.19 11.95 -19.10
CA TYR A 368 0.26 10.92 -18.64
C TYR A 368 0.17 9.78 -19.67
N PRO A 369 1.25 8.99 -19.88
CA PRO A 369 1.28 7.93 -20.88
C PRO A 369 0.22 6.82 -20.71
N HIS A 370 -0.36 6.68 -19.51
CA HIS A 370 -1.39 5.67 -19.23
C HIS A 370 -2.80 6.26 -19.22
N VAL A 371 -2.99 7.45 -19.79
CA VAL A 371 -4.28 8.10 -19.94
C VAL A 371 -4.60 8.35 -21.41
N SER A 372 -5.74 7.83 -21.86
CA SER A 372 -6.24 8.01 -23.23
C SER A 372 -7.57 8.77 -23.24
N VAL A 373 -7.81 9.58 -24.27
CA VAL A 373 -9.06 10.35 -24.42
C VAL A 373 -9.52 10.28 -25.87
N GLY A 374 -10.81 9.97 -26.09
CA GLY A 374 -11.47 10.03 -27.39
C GLY A 374 -12.71 10.91 -27.34
N TYR A 375 -13.05 11.56 -28.45
CA TYR A 375 -14.24 12.38 -28.61
C TYR A 375 -15.28 11.62 -29.44
N ALA A 376 -16.55 11.66 -29.03
CA ALA A 376 -17.68 11.08 -29.73
C ALA A 376 -18.68 12.18 -30.12
N ASN A 377 -19.09 12.20 -31.39
CA ASN A 377 -20.04 13.16 -31.93
C ASN A 377 -21.50 12.80 -31.61
N ASP A 378 -21.78 11.54 -31.28
CA ASP A 378 -23.12 11.05 -30.95
C ASP A 378 -23.04 9.76 -30.10
N ASP A 379 -24.20 9.29 -29.62
CA ASP A 379 -24.32 8.05 -28.84
C ASP A 379 -23.80 6.80 -29.59
N GLY A 380 -23.98 6.75 -30.91
CA GLY A 380 -23.54 5.65 -31.74
C GLY A 380 -22.01 5.58 -31.83
N GLU A 381 -21.34 6.72 -31.94
CA GLU A 381 -19.88 6.81 -31.89
C GLU A 381 -19.33 6.57 -30.50
N ALA A 382 -19.99 7.09 -29.46
CA ALA A 382 -19.62 6.81 -28.07
C ALA A 382 -19.63 5.30 -27.81
N GLY A 383 -20.67 4.59 -28.26
CA GLY A 383 -20.76 3.14 -28.18
C GLY A 383 -19.65 2.41 -28.94
N LYS A 384 -19.26 2.87 -30.14
CA LYS A 384 -18.15 2.30 -30.91
C LYS A 384 -16.81 2.48 -30.19
N LEU A 385 -16.53 3.67 -29.65
CA LEU A 385 -15.30 3.95 -28.92
C LEU A 385 -15.23 3.13 -27.63
N LEU A 386 -16.31 3.07 -26.86
CA LEU A 386 -16.40 2.23 -25.67
C LEU A 386 -16.12 0.76 -26.02
N ASN A 387 -16.76 0.21 -27.05
CA ASN A 387 -16.49 -1.15 -27.49
C ASN A 387 -15.02 -1.35 -27.93
N GLY A 388 -14.42 -0.35 -28.59
CA GLY A 388 -12.99 -0.33 -28.91
C GLY A 388 -12.09 -0.46 -27.68
N TYR A 389 -12.41 0.20 -26.58
CA TYR A 389 -11.69 0.04 -25.31
C TYR A 389 -11.98 -1.31 -24.63
N LEU A 390 -13.23 -1.77 -24.64
CA LEU A 390 -13.60 -3.08 -24.07
C LEU A 390 -12.84 -4.22 -24.76
N THR A 391 -12.67 -4.18 -26.08
CA THR A 391 -11.87 -5.18 -26.82
C THR A 391 -10.37 -5.14 -26.49
N GLN A 392 -9.88 -4.02 -25.94
CA GLN A 392 -8.51 -3.87 -25.42
C GLN A 392 -8.38 -4.25 -23.93
N GLY A 393 -9.44 -4.78 -23.33
CA GLY A 393 -9.45 -5.24 -21.94
C GLY A 393 -9.77 -4.16 -20.91
N TYR A 394 -10.25 -2.98 -21.33
CA TYR A 394 -10.81 -2.00 -20.41
C TYR A 394 -12.15 -2.49 -19.84
N ARG A 395 -12.45 -2.12 -18.60
CA ARG A 395 -13.78 -2.27 -18.02
C ARG A 395 -14.52 -0.94 -18.06
N TYR A 396 -15.82 -1.02 -18.28
CA TYR A 396 -16.77 0.07 -18.18
C TYR A 396 -17.82 -0.31 -17.13
N PHE A 397 -18.16 0.62 -16.25
CA PHE A 397 -19.21 0.45 -15.25
C PHE A 397 -20.27 1.51 -15.50
N GLU A 398 -21.54 1.11 -15.55
CA GLU A 398 -22.64 2.07 -15.62
C GLU A 398 -22.74 2.83 -14.29
N GLU A 399 -23.33 4.02 -14.29
CA GLU A 399 -23.37 4.91 -13.11
C GLU A 399 -23.94 4.29 -11.82
N ASN A 400 -24.81 3.29 -11.97
CA ASN A 400 -25.49 2.62 -10.87
C ASN A 400 -24.86 1.27 -10.49
N ASP A 401 -23.76 0.86 -11.14
CA ASP A 401 -23.04 -0.33 -10.73
C ASP A 401 -22.36 -0.07 -9.39
N GLY A 402 -22.94 -0.60 -8.30
CA GLY A 402 -22.38 -0.58 -6.95
C GLY A 402 -21.11 -1.42 -6.76
N ILE A 403 -20.42 -1.74 -7.85
CA ILE A 403 -19.26 -2.62 -7.88
C ILE A 403 -18.01 -1.81 -7.49
N SER A 404 -17.48 -2.13 -6.31
CA SER A 404 -16.26 -1.53 -5.73
C SER A 404 -15.03 -2.42 -6.01
N GLU A 405 -14.88 -2.91 -7.24
CA GLU A 405 -13.72 -3.70 -7.63
C GLU A 405 -12.65 -2.82 -8.28
N ASP A 406 -11.40 -2.93 -7.79
CA ASP A 406 -10.26 -2.27 -8.42
C ASP A 406 -9.90 -2.99 -9.73
N VAL A 407 -9.84 -2.25 -10.84
CA VAL A 407 -9.62 -2.78 -12.19
C VAL A 407 -8.29 -2.28 -12.75
N ASP A 408 -7.64 -3.09 -13.59
CA ASP A 408 -6.35 -2.69 -14.17
C ASP A 408 -6.52 -1.56 -15.19
N ARG A 409 -7.57 -1.65 -16.02
CA ARG A 409 -7.89 -0.69 -17.09
C ARG A 409 -9.36 -0.28 -16.99
N LEU A 410 -9.61 1.03 -16.92
CA LEU A 410 -10.97 1.58 -16.76
C LEU A 410 -11.25 2.62 -17.85
N VAL A 411 -12.39 2.50 -18.52
CA VAL A 411 -12.92 3.53 -19.42
C VAL A 411 -14.14 4.18 -18.80
N VAL A 412 -14.25 5.51 -18.90
CA VAL A 412 -15.41 6.28 -18.43
C VAL A 412 -15.99 7.15 -19.56
N LEU A 413 -17.30 7.35 -19.52
CA LEU A 413 -18.02 8.23 -20.42
C LEU A 413 -18.28 9.58 -19.72
N LEU A 414 -17.91 10.68 -20.37
CA LEU A 414 -18.20 12.04 -19.94
C LEU A 414 -19.06 12.70 -21.02
N ASP A 415 -20.29 13.03 -20.68
CA ASP A 415 -21.27 13.72 -21.54
C ASP A 415 -21.39 15.20 -21.17
N ASP A 416 -22.38 15.88 -21.75
CA ASP A 416 -22.64 17.31 -21.67
C ASP A 416 -22.96 17.82 -20.25
N ARG A 417 -23.45 16.97 -19.35
CA ARG A 417 -23.73 17.36 -17.96
C ARG A 417 -22.49 17.75 -17.15
N TYR A 418 -21.29 17.33 -17.58
CA TYR A 418 -20.04 17.66 -16.89
C TYR A 418 -19.48 18.98 -17.40
N PHE A 419 -19.06 19.86 -16.49
CA PHE A 419 -18.45 21.14 -16.86
C PHE A 419 -17.45 21.61 -15.81
N TYR A 420 -16.59 22.58 -16.14
CA TYR A 420 -15.73 23.23 -15.16
C TYR A 420 -16.33 24.57 -14.74
N ASP A 421 -16.36 24.84 -13.43
CA ASP A 421 -16.78 26.14 -12.92
C ASP A 421 -15.69 27.22 -13.06
N GLU A 422 -16.04 28.47 -12.75
CA GLU A 422 -15.12 29.62 -12.80
C GLU A 422 -13.90 29.46 -11.88
N THR A 423 -14.00 28.63 -10.85
CA THR A 423 -12.91 28.33 -9.90
C THR A 423 -12.07 27.12 -10.30
N GLY A 424 -12.39 26.51 -11.44
CA GLY A 424 -11.66 25.41 -12.06
C GLY A 424 -11.97 24.04 -11.47
N TYR A 425 -13.06 23.87 -10.70
CA TYR A 425 -13.49 22.55 -10.27
C TYR A 425 -14.38 21.88 -11.33
N LEU A 426 -14.23 20.57 -11.47
CA LEU A 426 -15.19 19.75 -12.22
C LEU A 426 -16.53 19.70 -11.47
N ARG A 427 -17.60 19.94 -12.20
CA ARG A 427 -19.00 20.01 -11.76
C ARG A 427 -19.87 19.12 -12.63
N SER A 428 -21.05 18.79 -12.10
CA SER A 428 -22.11 18.11 -12.83
C SER A 428 -23.48 18.67 -12.44
N GLU A 429 -24.44 18.63 -13.37
CA GLU A 429 -25.81 19.05 -13.10
C GLU A 429 -26.52 18.18 -12.04
N ASP A 430 -26.18 16.89 -11.99
CA ASP A 430 -26.80 15.85 -11.15
C ASP A 430 -25.98 15.46 -9.91
N ARG A 431 -24.92 16.21 -9.62
CA ARG A 431 -23.96 15.94 -8.53
C ARG A 431 -23.28 14.55 -8.61
N SER A 432 -23.02 14.06 -9.82
CA SER A 432 -22.35 12.79 -10.09
C SER A 432 -20.81 12.83 -9.95
N VAL A 433 -20.17 14.02 -9.83
CA VAL A 433 -18.69 14.13 -9.78
C VAL A 433 -18.09 13.33 -8.63
N ARG A 434 -18.76 13.28 -7.47
CA ARG A 434 -18.30 12.47 -6.32
C ARG A 434 -18.20 10.99 -6.69
N ARG A 435 -19.21 10.44 -7.37
CA ARG A 435 -19.21 9.04 -7.85
C ARG A 435 -18.13 8.83 -8.92
N LEU A 436 -18.01 9.76 -9.87
CA LEU A 436 -16.97 9.73 -10.89
C LEU A 436 -15.57 9.69 -10.25
N PHE A 437 -15.31 10.52 -9.24
CA PHE A 437 -14.03 10.53 -8.53
C PHE A 437 -13.69 9.17 -7.93
N HIS A 438 -14.62 8.56 -7.21
CA HIS A 438 -14.40 7.23 -6.61
C HIS A 438 -14.14 6.17 -7.67
N ARG A 439 -14.91 6.19 -8.77
CA ARG A 439 -14.73 5.29 -9.91
C ARG A 439 -13.36 5.43 -10.55
N LEU A 440 -12.92 6.64 -10.86
CA LEU A 440 -11.60 6.88 -11.46
C LEU A 440 -10.46 6.34 -10.57
N ASN A 441 -10.65 6.34 -9.26
CA ASN A 441 -9.67 5.83 -8.31
C ASN A 441 -9.61 4.29 -8.21
N GLN A 442 -10.51 3.57 -8.87
CA GLN A 442 -10.50 2.10 -8.99
C GLN A 442 -9.48 1.61 -10.04
N ALA A 443 -9.08 2.47 -10.98
CA ALA A 443 -8.11 2.13 -12.01
C ALA A 443 -6.70 1.96 -11.41
N LYS A 444 -6.04 0.83 -11.69
CA LYS A 444 -4.67 0.54 -11.21
C LYS A 444 -3.60 0.99 -12.18
N GLU A 445 -3.79 0.72 -13.48
CA GLU A 445 -2.75 0.85 -14.50
C GLU A 445 -3.09 1.89 -15.58
N GLU A 446 -4.28 1.81 -16.20
CA GLU A 446 -4.67 2.68 -17.32
C GLU A 446 -6.08 3.29 -17.15
N LEU A 447 -6.24 4.53 -17.63
CA LEU A 447 -7.51 5.25 -17.69
C LEU A 447 -7.81 5.67 -19.13
N ALA A 448 -9.05 5.47 -19.56
CA ALA A 448 -9.57 5.99 -20.81
C ALA A 448 -10.82 6.83 -20.58
N PHE A 449 -10.99 7.87 -21.40
CA PHE A 449 -12.15 8.74 -21.39
C PHE A 449 -12.78 8.76 -22.78
N VAL A 450 -14.08 8.56 -22.85
CA VAL A 450 -14.90 8.86 -24.03
C VAL A 450 -15.68 10.11 -23.69
N VAL A 451 -15.44 11.21 -24.40
CA VAL A 451 -16.14 12.48 -24.20
C VAL A 451 -17.21 12.62 -25.28
N LYS A 452 -18.48 12.56 -24.91
CA LYS A 452 -19.61 12.64 -25.83
C LYS A 452 -20.15 14.06 -25.89
N GLU A 453 -20.13 14.66 -27.08
CA GLU A 453 -20.74 15.97 -27.38
C GLU A 453 -20.35 17.11 -26.42
N ASN A 454 -19.19 17.01 -25.76
CA ASN A 454 -18.72 17.99 -24.77
C ASN A 454 -17.32 18.51 -25.13
N GLU A 455 -17.26 19.42 -26.09
CA GLU A 455 -16.01 20.00 -26.60
C GLU A 455 -15.21 20.72 -25.51
N ALA A 456 -15.90 21.37 -24.56
CA ALA A 456 -15.25 22.13 -23.48
C ALA A 456 -14.45 21.21 -22.54
N VAL A 457 -15.05 20.13 -22.06
CA VAL A 457 -14.36 19.15 -21.21
C VAL A 457 -13.29 18.40 -22.00
N TYR A 458 -13.55 18.06 -23.27
CA TYR A 458 -12.56 17.43 -24.14
C TYR A 458 -11.32 18.30 -24.33
N ALA A 459 -11.47 19.61 -24.58
CA ALA A 459 -10.37 20.54 -24.71
C ALA A 459 -9.53 20.64 -23.42
N VAL A 460 -10.17 20.63 -22.24
CA VAL A 460 -9.46 20.61 -20.96
C VAL A 460 -8.66 19.31 -20.78
N LEU A 461 -9.27 18.16 -21.07
CA LEU A 461 -8.59 16.86 -21.01
C LEU A 461 -7.36 16.81 -21.92
N LEU A 462 -7.49 17.27 -23.16
CA LEU A 462 -6.35 17.39 -24.08
C LEU A 462 -5.28 18.33 -23.54
N GLY A 463 -5.66 19.47 -22.96
CA GLY A 463 -4.74 20.40 -22.32
C GLY A 463 -3.98 19.79 -21.14
N LEU A 464 -4.62 18.92 -20.35
CA LEU A 464 -3.96 18.16 -19.29
C LEU A 464 -2.95 17.15 -19.84
N LEU A 465 -3.27 16.47 -20.94
CA LEU A 465 -2.38 15.50 -21.59
C LEU A 465 -1.20 16.15 -22.32
N GLN A 466 -1.40 17.36 -22.85
CA GLN A 466 -0.45 18.10 -23.69
C GLN A 466 0.24 19.24 -22.96
N ALA A 467 0.33 19.23 -21.63
CA ALA A 467 1.10 20.21 -20.87
C ALA A 467 2.62 20.08 -21.19
N ILE A 468 3.01 20.61 -22.35
CA ILE A 468 4.34 20.55 -22.98
C ILE A 468 5.32 21.49 -22.33
#